data_AF-H9G4B5-F1
#
_entry.id   AF-H9G4B5-F1
#
_cell.length_a   1.000
_cell.length_b   1.000
_cell.length_c   1.000
_cell.angle_alpha   90.00
_cell.angle_beta   90.00
_cell.angle_gamma   90.00
#
_symmetry.space_group_name_H-M   'P 1'
#
loop_
_entity.id
_entity.type
_entity.pdbx_description
1 polymer ?
#
loop_
_entity_poly.entity_id
_entity_poly.type
_entity_poly.pdbx_seq_one_letter_code
_entity_poly.pdbx_strand_id
1 'polypeptide(L)'
;QAASLPRPSASSNAAHWPSWTARTGPGSSASTLSSQVLEEKRNLGRKDGPPHLVVVVPLHASVAAQSALGLFQSDGASAVCRTEGGPQGYALLCPRFKLRWRFVVADTGNLHTVLDLAKVADTLLFLLDPTEGWDAAGDLCLAVQGLSGQPPKKQSECRKKLSKATEKRFPGARLFALDTEQESASLLQHLAGQKQRHLAFRDRRPHLMAEAAQFVPGPESPSVGTLKVSGYLRGRRLNVNAVVHIAGHGDFLMSQMDAPPEPFALNPRVTKGPPRICNTAEMEVLSKADPSKQEPLQAEAVPDPPMEGEQTWPTEEELKEAQGQ
;
A
#
# COMPACT_ATOMS: atom_id res chain seq x y z
N GLN A 1 -74.61 -35.97 -39.50
CA GLN A 1 -74.02 -35.49 -38.23
C GLN A 1 -72.56 -35.22 -38.53
N ALA A 2 -72.21 -33.95 -38.82
CA ALA A 2 -71.46 -33.04 -37.94
C ALA A 2 -70.01 -33.53 -37.71
N ALA A 3 -68.93 -32.79 -37.93
CA ALA A 3 -68.70 -31.43 -38.39
C ALA A 3 -67.24 -31.33 -38.88
N SER A 4 -67.01 -30.42 -39.84
CA SER A 4 -65.71 -29.90 -40.30
C SER A 4 -64.99 -29.05 -39.25
N LEU A 5 -63.65 -28.98 -39.26
CA LEU A 5 -62.78 -27.76 -39.20
C LEU A 5 -61.30 -28.08 -38.80
N PRO A 6 -60.32 -27.16 -39.00
CA PRO A 6 -59.04 -27.42 -39.66
C PRO A 6 -57.80 -27.28 -38.76
N ARG A 7 -56.61 -27.51 -39.34
CA ARG A 7 -55.30 -27.17 -38.74
C ARG A 7 -55.07 -25.64 -38.75
N PRO A 8 -54.50 -25.08 -37.66
CA PRO A 8 -53.62 -23.90 -37.74
C PRO A 8 -52.28 -24.16 -37.00
N SER A 9 -51.15 -24.03 -37.71
CA SER A 9 -50.21 -22.91 -37.68
C SER A 9 -49.32 -22.82 -36.43
N ALA A 10 -48.11 -23.39 -36.53
CA ALA A 10 -47.01 -23.05 -35.64
C ALA A 10 -46.46 -21.66 -36.04
N SER A 11 -46.74 -20.64 -35.24
CA SER A 11 -46.10 -19.34 -35.34
C SER A 11 -44.68 -19.41 -34.77
N SER A 12 -43.70 -19.60 -35.64
CA SER A 12 -42.32 -19.22 -35.36
C SER A 12 -42.27 -17.68 -35.37
N ASN A 13 -42.38 -17.06 -34.19
CA ASN A 13 -41.97 -15.67 -34.01
C ASN A 13 -40.44 -15.62 -34.13
N ALA A 14 -39.95 -15.48 -35.36
CA ALA A 14 -38.62 -14.99 -35.64
C ALA A 14 -38.57 -13.56 -35.09
N ALA A 15 -37.87 -13.39 -33.97
CA ALA A 15 -37.50 -12.07 -33.48
C ALA A 15 -36.60 -11.43 -34.54
N HIS A 16 -37.22 -10.66 -35.44
CA HIS A 16 -36.54 -9.67 -36.24
C HIS A 16 -35.93 -8.67 -35.27
N TRP A 17 -34.65 -8.84 -34.96
CA TRP A 17 -33.85 -7.76 -34.39
C TRP A 17 -33.80 -6.65 -35.44
N PRO A 18 -34.34 -5.45 -35.19
CA PRO A 18 -34.04 -4.32 -36.03
C PRO A 18 -32.52 -4.12 -35.97
N SER A 19 -31.86 -3.88 -37.10
CA SER A 19 -30.44 -3.48 -37.13
C SER A 19 -30.28 -2.04 -36.60
N TRP A 20 -30.65 -1.85 -35.34
CA TRP A 20 -30.27 -0.72 -34.53
C TRP A 20 -29.35 -1.29 -33.45
N THR A 21 -28.16 -1.75 -33.86
CA THR A 21 -27.03 -1.79 -32.93
C THR A 21 -26.86 -0.35 -32.44
N ALA A 22 -27.35 -0.09 -31.22
CA ALA A 22 -27.21 1.19 -30.59
C ALA A 22 -25.73 1.58 -30.67
N ARG A 23 -25.46 2.69 -31.37
CA ARG A 23 -24.17 3.37 -31.36
C ARG A 23 -24.00 4.04 -29.99
N THR A 24 -24.11 3.26 -28.91
CA THR A 24 -23.51 3.60 -27.62
C THR A 24 -22.02 3.43 -27.85
N GLY A 25 -21.42 4.48 -28.43
CA GLY A 25 -20.06 4.44 -28.94
C GLY A 25 -19.05 4.14 -27.83
N PRO A 26 -17.80 3.76 -28.20
CA PRO A 26 -16.69 3.62 -27.27
C PRO A 26 -16.46 4.85 -26.37
N GLY A 27 -17.07 6.00 -26.67
CA GLY A 27 -17.02 7.21 -25.84
C GLY A 27 -17.67 7.10 -24.46
N SER A 28 -18.72 6.29 -24.26
CA SER A 28 -19.39 6.16 -22.94
C SER A 28 -18.62 5.25 -21.97
N SER A 29 -18.07 4.15 -22.49
CA SER A 29 -17.18 3.28 -21.72
C SER A 29 -15.82 3.94 -21.50
N ALA A 30 -15.27 4.64 -22.49
CA ALA A 30 -14.01 5.38 -22.35
C ALA A 30 -14.14 6.58 -21.39
N SER A 31 -15.27 7.28 -21.37
CA SER A 31 -15.49 8.36 -20.39
C SER A 31 -15.57 7.83 -18.96
N THR A 32 -16.24 6.68 -18.77
CA THR A 32 -16.35 6.00 -17.47
C THR A 32 -14.99 5.46 -16.99
N LEU A 33 -14.21 4.83 -17.88
CA LEU A 33 -12.86 4.37 -17.55
C LEU A 33 -11.92 5.56 -17.28
N SER A 34 -12.05 6.64 -18.02
CA SER A 34 -11.27 7.87 -17.81
C SER A 34 -11.59 8.51 -16.45
N SER A 35 -12.87 8.57 -16.06
CA SER A 35 -13.27 9.11 -14.76
C SER A 35 -12.75 8.27 -13.60
N GLN A 36 -12.79 6.93 -13.70
CA GLN A 36 -12.22 6.02 -12.70
C GLN A 36 -10.70 6.24 -12.54
N VAL A 37 -9.96 6.29 -13.64
CA VAL A 37 -8.51 6.56 -13.62
C VAL A 37 -8.19 7.95 -13.03
N LEU A 38 -9.05 8.94 -13.26
CA LEU A 38 -8.91 10.28 -12.70
C LEU A 38 -9.16 10.31 -11.19
N GLU A 39 -10.15 9.57 -10.69
CA GLU A 39 -10.41 9.43 -9.25
C GLU A 39 -9.27 8.70 -8.54
N GLU A 40 -8.76 7.61 -9.12
CA GLU A 40 -7.59 6.90 -8.59
C GLU A 40 -6.37 7.81 -8.48
N LYS A 41 -6.11 8.62 -9.51
CA LYS A 41 -5.02 9.63 -9.51
C LYS A 41 -5.29 10.82 -8.58
N ARG A 42 -6.52 11.03 -8.14
CA ARG A 42 -6.88 12.06 -7.15
C ARG A 42 -6.68 11.55 -5.72
N ASN A 43 -6.78 10.25 -5.51
CA ASN A 43 -6.68 9.64 -4.19
C ASN A 43 -5.24 9.51 -3.66
N LEU A 44 -4.21 9.78 -4.47
CA LEU A 44 -2.81 9.65 -4.07
C LEU A 44 -2.05 10.97 -4.16
N GLY A 45 -1.43 11.37 -3.05
CA GLY A 45 -0.54 12.53 -2.95
C GLY A 45 -1.22 13.89 -3.10
N ARG A 46 -2.54 13.97 -3.31
CA ARG A 46 -3.27 15.24 -3.46
C ARG A 46 -3.99 15.63 -2.16
N LYS A 47 -4.78 16.71 -2.21
CA LYS A 47 -5.40 17.37 -1.06
C LYS A 47 -6.13 16.42 -0.12
N ASP A 48 -6.93 15.50 -0.67
CA ASP A 48 -7.83 14.64 0.11
C ASP A 48 -7.28 13.21 0.30
N GLY A 49 -6.11 12.91 -0.27
CA GLY A 49 -5.50 11.58 -0.25
C GLY A 49 -4.20 11.52 0.56
N PRO A 50 -3.78 10.35 1.03
CA PRO A 50 -2.51 10.18 1.74
C PRO A 50 -1.33 10.66 0.89
N PRO A 51 -0.21 11.09 1.50
CA PRO A 51 1.00 11.45 0.78
C PRO A 51 1.52 10.26 -0.04
N HIS A 52 2.12 10.52 -1.20
CA HIS A 52 2.74 9.49 -2.03
C HIS A 52 3.96 8.90 -1.32
N LEU A 53 3.88 7.64 -0.89
CA LEU A 53 4.95 6.97 -0.14
C LEU A 53 5.97 6.35 -1.09
N VAL A 54 7.18 6.92 -1.09
CA VAL A 54 8.33 6.41 -1.83
C VAL A 54 9.31 5.81 -0.83
N VAL A 55 9.57 4.52 -0.96
CA VAL A 55 10.61 3.84 -0.18
C VAL A 55 11.87 3.78 -1.02
N VAL A 56 12.94 4.39 -0.52
CA VAL A 56 14.26 4.43 -1.13
C VAL A 56 15.09 3.28 -0.58
N VAL A 57 15.55 2.40 -1.47
CA VAL A 57 16.32 1.21 -1.12
C VAL A 57 17.70 1.32 -1.77
N PRO A 58 18.77 1.61 -0.99
CA PRO A 58 20.13 1.60 -1.51
C PRO A 58 20.61 0.16 -1.70
N LEU A 59 20.80 -0.28 -2.94
CA LEU A 59 21.15 -1.67 -3.26
C LEU A 59 22.64 -1.97 -3.16
N HIS A 60 23.45 -1.00 -2.77
CA HIS A 60 24.89 -1.15 -2.65
C HIS A 60 25.41 -0.32 -1.47
N ALA A 61 26.32 -0.88 -0.67
CA ALA A 61 26.88 -0.24 0.51
C ALA A 61 27.60 1.10 0.22
N SER A 62 28.15 1.29 -0.99
CA SER A 62 28.77 2.56 -1.41
C SER A 62 27.77 3.70 -1.61
N VAL A 63 26.47 3.40 -1.75
CA VAL A 63 25.46 4.37 -2.17
C VAL A 63 24.88 5.08 -0.96
N ALA A 64 25.23 6.36 -0.82
CA ALA A 64 24.67 7.22 0.21
C ALA A 64 23.25 7.69 -0.15
N ALA A 65 22.24 7.03 0.41
CA ALA A 65 20.83 7.40 0.21
C ALA A 65 20.54 8.87 0.59
N GLN A 66 21.24 9.41 1.60
CA GLN A 66 21.07 10.79 2.03
C GLN A 66 21.48 11.83 0.98
N SER A 67 22.49 11.51 0.16
CA SER A 67 22.92 12.40 -0.93
C SER A 67 21.84 12.51 -2.02
N ALA A 68 21.24 11.38 -2.40
CA ALA A 68 20.12 11.35 -3.34
C ALA A 68 18.90 12.09 -2.79
N LEU A 69 18.61 11.94 -1.49
CA LEU A 69 17.55 12.67 -0.81
C LEU A 69 17.82 14.18 -0.75
N GLY A 70 19.07 14.61 -0.58
CA GLY A 70 19.47 16.01 -0.62
C GLY A 70 19.13 16.69 -1.95
N LEU A 71 19.29 15.98 -3.08
CA LEU A 71 18.96 16.49 -4.42
C LEU A 71 17.47 16.70 -4.66
N PHE A 72 16.60 16.02 -3.90
CA PHE A 72 15.16 16.29 -3.95
C PHE A 72 14.76 17.45 -3.04
N GLN A 73 15.59 17.79 -2.04
CA GLN A 73 15.35 18.89 -1.11
C GLN A 73 15.77 20.25 -1.68
N SER A 74 16.71 20.28 -2.64
CA SER A 74 17.27 21.52 -3.16
C SER A 74 16.37 22.25 -4.18
N ASP A 75 15.24 21.66 -4.58
CA ASP A 75 14.20 22.36 -5.32
C ASP A 75 13.56 23.44 -4.43
N GLY A 76 14.02 24.70 -4.57
CA GLY A 76 13.67 25.82 -3.69
C GLY A 76 12.18 26.19 -3.62
N ALA A 77 11.32 25.59 -4.44
CA ALA A 77 9.87 25.72 -4.36
C ALA A 77 9.20 24.69 -3.44
N SER A 78 9.91 23.65 -3.03
CA SER A 78 9.38 22.51 -2.28
C SER A 78 9.61 22.68 -0.77
N ALA A 79 8.57 22.47 0.05
CA ALA A 79 8.71 22.54 1.50
C ALA A 79 9.08 21.15 2.05
N VAL A 80 10.21 21.08 2.76
CA VAL A 80 10.72 19.86 3.39
C VAL A 80 10.28 19.85 4.84
N CYS A 81 9.56 18.81 5.25
CA CYS A 81 9.18 18.61 6.63
C CYS A 81 9.80 17.31 7.15
N ARG A 82 10.59 17.42 8.21
CA ARG A 82 11.17 16.26 8.89
C ARG A 82 10.24 15.85 10.02
N THR A 83 9.93 14.56 10.09
CA THR A 83 9.16 14.02 11.21
C THR A 83 10.12 13.64 12.33
N GLU A 84 9.83 14.07 13.55
CA GLU A 84 10.56 13.67 14.74
C GLU A 84 10.00 12.31 15.20
N GLY A 85 10.76 11.23 14.98
CA GLY A 85 10.34 9.86 15.27
C GLY A 85 9.89 9.07 14.03
N GLY A 86 10.03 7.75 14.09
CA GLY A 86 9.68 6.83 13.00
C GLY A 86 10.85 6.51 12.04
N PRO A 87 10.58 5.85 10.90
CA PRO A 87 11.62 5.46 9.95
C PRO A 87 12.23 6.66 9.25
N GLN A 88 13.56 6.62 9.06
CA GLN A 88 14.35 7.74 8.55
C GLN A 88 13.83 8.23 7.20
N GLY A 89 13.59 9.55 7.10
CA GLY A 89 13.12 10.18 5.87
C GLY A 89 12.47 11.53 6.12
N TYR A 90 11.73 12.04 5.13
CA TYR A 90 11.04 13.32 5.22
C TYR A 90 9.78 13.34 4.35
N ALA A 91 8.89 14.27 4.66
CA ALA A 91 7.79 14.65 3.79
C ALA A 91 8.22 15.81 2.88
N LEU A 92 7.92 15.71 1.59
CA LEU A 92 8.17 16.76 0.61
C LEU A 92 6.85 17.26 0.05
N LEU A 93 6.60 18.54 0.27
CA LEU A 93 5.51 19.25 -0.36
C LEU A 93 6.03 19.90 -1.64
N CYS A 94 5.53 19.48 -2.80
CA CYS A 94 5.87 20.16 -4.06
C CYS A 94 4.65 20.91 -4.61
N PRO A 95 4.58 22.25 -4.42
CA PRO A 95 3.47 23.06 -4.92
C PRO A 95 3.31 23.00 -6.43
N ARG A 96 4.43 22.85 -7.18
CA ARG A 96 4.43 22.79 -8.65
C ARG A 96 3.58 21.63 -9.18
N PHE A 97 3.71 20.46 -8.57
CA PHE A 97 2.95 19.27 -8.96
C PHE A 97 1.62 19.14 -8.19
N LYS A 98 1.40 20.00 -7.18
CA LYS A 98 0.29 19.87 -6.21
C LYS A 98 0.25 18.47 -5.60
N LEU A 99 1.44 17.94 -5.29
CA LEU A 99 1.63 16.60 -4.74
C LEU A 99 2.41 16.66 -3.43
N ARG A 100 2.05 15.74 -2.54
CA ARG A 100 2.71 15.43 -1.28
C ARG A 100 3.41 14.11 -1.42
N TRP A 101 4.66 14.09 -0.98
CA TRP A 101 5.50 12.91 -0.99
C TRP A 101 5.93 12.61 0.43
N ARG A 102 6.09 11.33 0.73
CA ARG A 102 6.79 10.84 1.91
C ARG A 102 7.90 9.93 1.44
N PHE A 103 9.14 10.36 1.62
CA PHE A 103 10.32 9.55 1.32
C PHE A 103 10.78 8.84 2.58
N VAL A 104 10.94 7.52 2.53
CA VAL A 104 11.47 6.71 3.64
C VAL A 104 12.67 5.93 3.12
N VAL A 105 13.77 5.92 3.87
CA VAL A 105 14.94 5.10 3.54
C VAL A 105 14.83 3.77 4.24
N ALA A 106 14.92 2.68 3.50
CA ALA A 106 14.99 1.34 4.07
C ALA A 106 16.43 1.00 4.45
N ASP A 107 16.60 0.35 5.61
CA ASP A 107 17.89 -0.18 6.04
C ASP A 107 18.12 -1.55 5.40
N THR A 108 19.04 -1.62 4.44
CA THR A 108 19.36 -2.86 3.73
C THR A 108 20.10 -3.89 4.58
N GLY A 109 20.58 -3.52 5.77
CA GLY A 109 21.09 -4.47 6.75
C GLY A 109 20.02 -5.36 7.37
N ASN A 110 18.75 -4.93 7.38
CA ASN A 110 17.65 -5.69 7.95
C ASN A 110 16.55 -5.97 6.91
N LEU A 111 16.58 -7.17 6.34
CA LEU A 111 15.63 -7.62 5.32
C LEU A 111 14.17 -7.47 5.76
N HIS A 112 13.85 -7.74 7.02
CA HIS A 112 12.47 -7.62 7.52
C HIS A 112 11.96 -6.18 7.40
N THR A 113 12.80 -5.19 7.72
CA THR A 113 12.42 -3.78 7.60
C THR A 113 12.21 -3.37 6.15
N VAL A 114 13.04 -3.86 5.23
CA VAL A 114 12.90 -3.60 3.79
C VAL A 114 11.57 -4.17 3.28
N LEU A 115 11.25 -5.42 3.62
CA LEU A 115 10.01 -6.07 3.21
C LEU A 115 8.77 -5.41 3.83
N ASP A 116 8.86 -5.01 5.09
CA ASP A 116 7.77 -4.34 5.80
C ASP A 116 7.49 -2.92 5.30
N LEU A 117 8.52 -2.21 4.83
CA LEU A 117 8.33 -0.93 4.16
C LEU A 117 7.82 -1.14 2.72
N ALA A 118 8.37 -2.12 2.01
CA ALA A 118 8.01 -2.41 0.63
C ALA A 118 6.55 -2.87 0.47
N LYS A 119 6.00 -3.61 1.44
CA LYS A 119 4.60 -4.04 1.40
C LYS A 119 3.60 -2.87 1.49
N VAL A 120 4.02 -1.73 2.05
CA VAL A 120 3.18 -0.53 2.22
C VAL A 120 3.48 0.57 1.20
N ALA A 121 4.69 0.58 0.62
CA ALA A 121 5.13 1.60 -0.33
C ALA A 121 4.23 1.72 -1.58
N ASP A 122 3.98 2.95 -2.04
CA ASP A 122 3.35 3.17 -3.35
C ASP A 122 4.37 2.99 -4.48
N THR A 123 5.58 3.52 -4.27
CA THR A 123 6.72 3.35 -5.17
C THR A 123 7.96 2.90 -4.42
N LEU A 124 8.67 1.93 -5.00
CA LEU A 124 10.03 1.58 -4.60
C LEU A 124 11.01 2.32 -5.52
N LEU A 125 11.93 3.07 -4.92
CA LEU A 125 13.04 3.72 -5.62
C LEU A 125 14.34 2.99 -5.26
N PHE A 126 14.85 2.21 -6.20
CA PHE A 126 16.12 1.53 -6.04
C PHE A 126 17.27 2.46 -6.42
N LEU A 127 18.26 2.60 -5.54
CA LEU A 127 19.50 3.31 -5.85
C LEU A 127 20.58 2.27 -6.19
N LEU A 128 21.23 2.47 -7.33
CA LEU A 128 22.24 1.56 -7.86
C LEU A 128 23.61 2.24 -7.84
N ASP A 129 24.65 1.46 -7.60
CA ASP A 129 26.03 1.91 -7.80
C ASP A 129 26.34 1.98 -9.31
N PRO A 130 26.98 3.06 -9.81
CA PRO A 130 27.27 3.23 -11.23
C PRO A 130 28.31 2.24 -11.77
N THR A 131 29.10 1.62 -10.90
CA THR A 131 30.13 0.64 -11.28
C THR A 131 29.58 -0.77 -11.19
N GLU A 132 29.20 -1.22 -9.99
CA GLU A 132 28.81 -2.61 -9.70
C GLU A 132 27.31 -2.85 -9.81
N GLY A 133 26.49 -1.80 -9.73
CA GLY A 133 25.03 -1.89 -9.77
C GLY A 133 24.44 -2.15 -8.39
N TRP A 134 24.64 -3.35 -7.85
CA TRP A 134 24.16 -3.75 -6.53
C TRP A 134 25.09 -4.79 -5.90
N ASP A 135 25.16 -4.81 -4.57
CA ASP A 135 26.01 -5.75 -3.83
C ASP A 135 25.24 -7.04 -3.47
N ALA A 136 25.87 -7.93 -2.70
CA ALA A 136 25.24 -9.16 -2.23
C ALA A 136 23.99 -8.92 -1.34
N ALA A 137 23.97 -7.83 -0.57
CA ALA A 137 22.83 -7.47 0.27
C ALA A 137 21.67 -6.89 -0.56
N GLY A 138 21.99 -6.08 -1.59
CA GLY A 138 21.06 -5.65 -2.62
C GLY A 138 20.52 -6.85 -3.40
N ASP A 139 21.38 -7.82 -3.73
CA ASP A 139 20.93 -9.06 -4.34
C ASP A 139 19.98 -9.82 -3.43
N LEU A 140 20.21 -9.90 -2.12
CA LEU A 140 19.27 -10.50 -1.17
C LEU A 140 17.93 -9.75 -1.12
N CYS A 141 17.98 -8.41 -1.06
CA CYS A 141 16.79 -7.56 -1.10
C CYS A 141 15.97 -7.75 -2.39
N LEU A 142 16.65 -7.99 -3.51
CA LEU A 142 16.04 -8.22 -4.82
C LEU A 142 15.74 -9.71 -5.10
N ALA A 143 16.36 -10.65 -4.37
CA ALA A 143 16.32 -12.09 -4.61
C ALA A 143 14.97 -12.73 -4.29
N VAL A 144 14.04 -11.98 -3.67
CA VAL A 144 12.62 -12.34 -3.68
C VAL A 144 12.08 -12.45 -5.13
N GLN A 145 12.80 -11.92 -6.14
CA GLN A 145 12.75 -12.37 -7.53
C GLN A 145 14.16 -12.45 -8.19
N GLY A 146 14.86 -13.57 -7.99
CA GLY A 146 15.82 -14.12 -8.96
C GLY A 146 17.28 -13.66 -8.89
N LEU A 147 18.20 -14.61 -9.10
CA LEU A 147 19.64 -14.65 -8.78
C LEU A 147 20.65 -13.87 -9.66
N SER A 148 21.74 -13.46 -9.00
CA SER A 148 23.18 -13.45 -9.36
C SER A 148 23.78 -12.38 -10.30
N GLY A 149 24.80 -11.68 -9.76
CA GLY A 149 25.53 -10.53 -10.33
C GLY A 149 26.82 -10.79 -11.15
N GLN A 150 27.47 -9.69 -11.56
CA GLN A 150 28.73 -9.65 -12.34
C GLN A 150 29.42 -8.24 -12.32
N PRO A 151 30.70 -8.12 -12.73
CA PRO A 151 31.64 -7.05 -12.32
C PRO A 151 31.80 -5.85 -13.31
N PRO A 152 32.49 -4.75 -12.92
CA PRO A 152 32.38 -3.44 -13.59
C PRO A 152 33.49 -3.11 -14.62
N LYS A 153 33.17 -2.23 -15.60
CA LYS A 153 34.10 -1.23 -16.22
C LYS A 153 33.46 -0.22 -17.21
N LYS A 154 33.92 1.04 -17.07
CA LYS A 154 33.74 2.33 -17.80
C LYS A 154 32.33 2.93 -17.85
N GLN A 155 32.11 4.10 -17.22
CA GLN A 155 30.80 4.73 -16.96
C GLN A 155 29.75 4.69 -18.11
N SER A 156 30.14 4.96 -19.37
CA SER A 156 29.19 4.89 -20.51
C SER A 156 28.87 3.45 -20.95
N GLU A 157 29.83 2.53 -20.82
CA GLU A 157 29.61 1.09 -20.97
C GLU A 157 28.92 0.49 -19.75
N CYS A 158 29.24 0.94 -18.54
CA CYS A 158 28.57 0.58 -17.29
C CYS A 158 27.11 0.95 -17.38
N ARG A 159 26.74 2.14 -17.83
CA ARG A 159 25.32 2.51 -18.01
C ARG A 159 24.60 1.61 -19.01
N LYS A 160 25.27 1.21 -20.10
CA LYS A 160 24.71 0.25 -21.08
C LYS A 160 24.61 -1.17 -20.52
N LYS A 161 25.61 -1.62 -19.76
CA LYS A 161 25.63 -2.93 -19.08
C LYS A 161 24.57 -2.98 -17.99
N LEU A 162 24.50 -1.95 -17.15
CA LEU A 162 23.48 -1.76 -16.12
C LEU A 162 22.10 -1.73 -16.77
N SER A 163 21.90 -0.97 -17.84
CA SER A 163 20.63 -0.98 -18.59
C SER A 163 20.27 -2.37 -19.12
N LYS A 164 21.24 -3.16 -19.62
CA LYS A 164 20.98 -4.55 -20.04
C LYS A 164 20.68 -5.48 -18.86
N ALA A 165 21.39 -5.33 -17.75
CA ALA A 165 21.18 -6.12 -16.53
C ALA A 165 19.83 -5.79 -15.88
N THR A 166 19.49 -4.50 -15.79
CA THR A 166 18.20 -3.99 -15.35
C THR A 166 17.09 -4.44 -16.29
N GLU A 167 17.23 -4.37 -17.61
CA GLU A 167 16.18 -4.84 -18.53
C GLU A 167 15.95 -6.35 -18.43
N LYS A 168 17.02 -7.13 -18.21
CA LYS A 168 16.92 -8.58 -17.96
C LYS A 168 16.12 -8.88 -16.69
N ARG A 169 16.29 -8.07 -15.63
CA ARG A 169 15.67 -8.30 -14.32
C ARG A 169 14.32 -7.58 -14.14
N PHE A 170 14.17 -6.42 -14.77
CA PHE A 170 13.05 -5.48 -14.71
C PHE A 170 12.71 -4.97 -16.12
N PRO A 171 12.00 -5.77 -16.93
CA PRO A 171 11.66 -5.39 -18.30
C PRO A 171 10.83 -4.10 -18.31
N GLY A 172 11.24 -3.12 -19.10
CA GLY A 172 10.59 -1.82 -19.21
C GLY A 172 10.89 -0.82 -18.08
N ALA A 173 11.82 -1.12 -17.17
CA ALA A 173 12.25 -0.17 -16.13
C ALA A 173 13.14 0.93 -16.71
N ARG A 174 12.83 2.19 -16.40
CA ARG A 174 13.63 3.35 -16.82
C ARG A 174 14.69 3.67 -15.77
N LEU A 175 15.94 3.78 -16.21
CA LEU A 175 17.06 4.22 -15.37
C LEU A 175 17.19 5.74 -15.43
N PHE A 176 17.21 6.37 -14.27
CA PHE A 176 17.45 7.80 -14.09
C PHE A 176 18.83 8.00 -13.47
N ALA A 177 19.59 8.96 -14.00
CA ALA A 177 20.75 9.49 -13.29
C ALA A 177 20.25 10.43 -12.18
N LEU A 178 20.99 10.50 -11.08
CA LEU A 178 20.68 11.36 -9.93
C LEU A 178 21.93 12.14 -9.55
N ASP A 179 22.56 12.78 -10.54
CA ASP A 179 23.78 13.57 -10.32
C ASP A 179 23.44 15.06 -10.20
N THR A 180 22.36 15.50 -10.87
CA THR A 180 21.96 16.90 -10.95
C THR A 180 20.53 17.14 -10.47
N GLU A 181 20.25 18.38 -10.05
CA GLU A 181 18.90 18.81 -9.64
C GLU A 181 17.88 18.75 -10.79
N GLN A 182 18.34 18.97 -12.03
CA GLN A 182 17.47 18.86 -13.20
C GLN A 182 17.01 17.41 -13.45
N GLU A 183 17.91 16.45 -13.20
CA GLU A 183 17.58 15.03 -13.27
C GLU A 183 16.70 14.59 -12.11
N SER A 184 16.95 15.10 -10.89
CA SER A 184 16.08 14.83 -9.73
C SER A 184 14.66 15.36 -9.96
N ALA A 185 14.51 16.55 -10.54
CA ALA A 185 13.21 17.11 -10.92
C ALA A 185 12.51 16.27 -12.01
N SER A 186 13.29 15.75 -12.98
CA SER A 186 12.77 14.86 -14.01
C SER A 186 12.28 13.53 -13.43
N LEU A 187 12.99 12.98 -12.43
CA LEU A 187 12.55 11.80 -11.69
C LEU A 187 11.27 12.09 -10.88
N LEU A 188 11.20 13.21 -10.16
CA LEU A 188 9.99 13.61 -9.42
C LEU A 188 8.78 13.75 -10.34
N GLN A 189 8.97 14.33 -11.53
CA GLN A 189 7.92 14.40 -12.55
C GLN A 189 7.52 13.01 -13.06
N HIS A 190 8.47 12.10 -13.25
CA HIS A 190 8.17 10.73 -13.62
C HIS A 190 7.35 10.01 -12.54
N LEU A 191 7.76 10.13 -11.28
CA LEU A 191 7.04 9.57 -10.14
C LEU A 191 5.63 10.16 -10.05
N ALA A 192 5.46 11.47 -10.25
CA ALA A 192 4.17 12.15 -10.22
C ALA A 192 3.18 11.63 -11.29
N GLY A 193 3.69 11.23 -12.45
CA GLY A 193 2.92 10.68 -13.56
C GLY A 193 2.80 9.15 -13.56
N GLN A 194 3.47 8.47 -12.62
CA GLN A 194 3.57 7.02 -12.62
C GLN A 194 2.20 6.36 -12.39
N LYS A 195 1.83 5.42 -13.28
CA LYS A 195 0.66 4.59 -13.08
C LYS A 195 0.91 3.64 -11.90
N GLN A 196 0.04 3.69 -10.91
CA GLN A 196 0.13 2.83 -9.74
C GLN A 196 -0.23 1.38 -10.11
N ARG A 197 0.52 0.44 -9.54
CA ARG A 197 0.21 -0.98 -9.62
C ARG A 197 -0.62 -1.36 -8.40
N HIS A 198 -1.75 -2.01 -8.66
CA HIS A 198 -2.66 -2.47 -7.63
C HIS A 198 -2.20 -3.83 -7.09
N LEU A 199 -1.98 -3.89 -5.78
CA LEU A 199 -1.65 -5.11 -5.08
C LEU A 199 -2.91 -5.60 -4.39
N ALA A 200 -3.43 -6.76 -4.82
CA ALA A 200 -4.73 -7.24 -4.36
C ALA A 200 -4.84 -7.35 -2.83
N PHE A 201 -3.77 -7.76 -2.15
CA PHE A 201 -3.77 -7.86 -0.68
C PHE A 201 -3.83 -6.48 0.00
N ARG A 202 -3.20 -5.47 -0.60
CA ARG A 202 -3.11 -4.10 -0.10
C ARG A 202 -4.41 -3.33 -0.29
N ASP A 203 -5.06 -3.52 -1.44
CA ASP A 203 -6.26 -2.78 -1.80
C ASP A 203 -7.54 -3.37 -1.17
N ARG A 204 -7.49 -4.64 -0.74
CA ARG A 204 -8.61 -5.31 -0.07
C ARG A 204 -8.68 -5.02 1.43
N ARG A 205 -7.59 -4.56 2.06
CA ARG A 205 -7.52 -4.36 3.52
C ARG A 205 -7.08 -2.94 3.87
N PRO A 206 -7.66 -2.33 4.92
CA PRO A 206 -7.12 -1.09 5.46
C PRO A 206 -5.71 -1.36 6.00
N HIS A 207 -4.77 -0.47 5.70
CA HIS A 207 -3.42 -0.55 6.22
C HIS A 207 -2.85 0.86 6.42
N LEU A 208 -1.87 0.98 7.30
CA LEU A 208 -1.27 2.24 7.71
C LEU A 208 0.20 2.01 8.03
N MET A 209 1.05 2.98 7.68
CA MET A 209 2.43 3.06 8.16
C MET A 209 2.45 4.03 9.34
N ALA A 210 2.97 3.57 10.49
CA ALA A 210 3.11 4.41 11.67
C ALA A 210 4.15 5.51 11.41
N GLU A 211 3.75 6.78 11.50
CA GLU A 211 4.66 7.92 11.45
C GLU A 211 5.10 8.33 12.85
N ALA A 212 4.19 8.26 13.82
CA ALA A 212 4.46 8.45 15.22
C ALA A 212 3.74 7.38 16.04
N ALA A 213 4.40 6.88 17.08
CA ALA A 213 3.83 5.93 18.02
C ALA A 213 4.16 6.38 19.44
N GLN A 214 3.16 6.38 20.31
CA GLN A 214 3.29 6.72 21.72
C GLN A 214 2.59 5.66 22.55
N PHE A 215 3.30 5.10 23.53
CA PHE A 215 2.74 4.10 24.43
C PHE A 215 2.32 4.75 25.74
N VAL A 216 1.07 4.53 26.14
CA VAL A 216 0.54 4.97 27.44
C VAL A 216 0.33 3.71 28.29
N PRO A 217 1.11 3.49 29.36
CA PRO A 217 0.98 2.31 30.20
C PRO A 217 -0.39 2.28 30.89
N GLY A 218 -0.95 1.09 31.04
CA GLY A 218 -2.22 0.87 31.71
C GLY A 218 -2.10 0.99 33.25
N PRO A 219 -3.23 1.13 33.95
CA PRO A 219 -3.24 1.27 35.40
C PRO A 219 -2.82 -0.02 36.13
N GLU A 220 -3.03 -1.19 35.52
CA GLU A 220 -2.79 -2.49 36.17
C GLU A 220 -1.35 -3.02 35.99
N SER A 221 -0.69 -2.70 34.88
CA SER A 221 0.71 -3.08 34.66
C SER A 221 1.43 -2.08 33.75
N PRO A 222 2.73 -1.82 33.97
CA PRO A 222 3.51 -0.95 33.10
C PRO A 222 3.77 -1.57 31.71
N SER A 223 3.57 -2.87 31.55
CA SER A 223 3.84 -3.62 30.32
C SER A 223 2.63 -3.75 29.39
N VAL A 224 1.41 -3.55 29.89
CA VAL A 224 0.17 -3.57 29.10
C VAL A 224 -0.44 -2.19 29.13
N GLY A 225 -0.75 -1.63 27.96
CA GLY A 225 -1.24 -0.27 27.85
C GLY A 225 -1.84 0.04 26.51
N THR A 226 -2.15 1.31 26.29
CA THR A 226 -2.73 1.80 25.05
C THR A 226 -1.64 2.36 24.15
N LEU A 227 -1.49 1.76 22.97
CA LEU A 227 -0.60 2.25 21.93
C LEU A 227 -1.35 3.25 21.04
N LYS A 228 -0.91 4.52 21.06
CA LYS A 228 -1.39 5.57 20.16
C LYS A 228 -0.52 5.56 18.91
N VAL A 229 -1.10 5.17 17.78
CA VAL A 229 -0.42 5.17 16.48
C VAL A 229 -1.02 6.26 15.60
N SER A 230 -0.16 7.10 15.04
CA SER A 230 -0.55 8.14 14.10
C SER A 230 0.08 7.88 12.74
N GLY A 231 -0.70 8.05 11.68
CA GLY A 231 -0.26 7.90 10.31
C GLY A 231 -1.42 8.03 9.34
N TYR A 232 -1.14 7.77 8.07
CA TYR A 232 -2.13 7.90 7.00
C TYR A 232 -2.77 6.57 6.65
N LEU A 233 -4.09 6.50 6.71
CA LEU A 233 -4.86 5.33 6.30
C LEU A 233 -4.83 5.15 4.77
N ARG A 234 -4.60 3.92 4.33
CA ARG A 234 -4.52 3.53 2.92
C ARG A 234 -5.40 2.31 2.64
N GLY A 235 -5.77 2.14 1.38
CA GLY A 235 -6.62 1.02 0.93
C GLY A 235 -8.10 1.27 1.23
N ARG A 236 -8.69 0.45 2.11
CA ARG A 236 -10.11 0.56 2.50
C ARG A 236 -10.30 1.42 3.76
N ARG A 237 -11.56 1.72 4.07
CA ARG A 237 -11.94 2.37 5.33
C ARG A 237 -11.67 1.43 6.50
N LEU A 238 -11.16 1.98 7.60
CA LEU A 238 -10.88 1.26 8.83
C LEU A 238 -12.14 1.26 9.72
N ASN A 239 -12.45 0.12 10.32
CA ASN A 239 -13.56 -0.04 11.26
C ASN A 239 -12.99 -0.24 12.66
N VAL A 240 -13.38 0.59 13.64
CA VAL A 240 -12.88 0.52 15.02
C VAL A 240 -13.20 -0.82 15.70
N ASN A 241 -14.29 -1.47 15.30
CA ASN A 241 -14.70 -2.74 15.90
C ASN A 241 -13.94 -3.95 15.33
N ALA A 242 -13.13 -3.77 14.29
CA ALA A 242 -12.36 -4.84 13.67
C ALA A 242 -11.00 -5.02 14.36
N VAL A 243 -10.46 -6.24 14.25
CA VAL A 243 -9.12 -6.57 14.77
C VAL A 243 -8.01 -5.91 13.92
N VAL A 244 -6.95 -5.43 14.58
CA VAL A 244 -5.75 -4.89 13.93
C VAL A 244 -4.57 -5.80 14.15
N HIS A 245 -3.88 -6.14 13.06
CA HIS A 245 -2.62 -6.86 13.11
C HIS A 245 -1.44 -5.87 13.09
N ILE A 246 -0.56 -5.97 14.08
CA ILE A 246 0.74 -5.29 14.10
C ILE A 246 1.80 -6.30 13.65
N ALA A 247 2.45 -6.01 12.53
CA ALA A 247 3.47 -6.87 11.96
C ALA A 247 4.59 -7.13 12.99
N GLY A 248 4.89 -8.42 13.23
CA GLY A 248 5.88 -8.85 14.21
C GLY A 248 5.40 -8.89 15.66
N HIS A 249 4.19 -8.41 15.97
CA HIS A 249 3.66 -8.33 17.34
C HIS A 249 2.31 -9.04 17.54
N GLY A 250 1.56 -9.33 16.46
CA GLY A 250 0.33 -10.10 16.52
C GLY A 250 -0.94 -9.25 16.39
N ASP A 251 -2.06 -9.79 16.86
CA ASP A 251 -3.39 -9.22 16.69
C ASP A 251 -3.88 -8.50 17.96
N PHE A 252 -4.51 -7.35 17.77
CA PHE A 252 -4.96 -6.48 18.85
C PHE A 252 -6.32 -5.84 18.54
N LEU A 253 -7.06 -5.51 19.59
CA LEU A 253 -8.31 -4.77 19.48
C LEU A 253 -8.07 -3.26 19.55
N MET A 254 -8.80 -2.50 18.74
CA MET A 254 -8.82 -1.04 18.82
C MET A 254 -9.85 -0.55 19.83
N SER A 255 -9.55 0.56 20.50
CA SER A 255 -10.48 1.23 21.42
C SER A 255 -11.13 2.47 20.82
N GLN A 256 -10.38 3.25 20.04
CA GLN A 256 -10.79 4.56 19.55
C GLN A 256 -10.01 4.94 18.28
N MET A 257 -10.66 5.71 17.40
CA MET A 257 -10.06 6.35 16.26
C MET A 257 -10.32 7.86 16.31
N ASP A 258 -9.25 8.62 16.08
CA ASP A 258 -9.24 10.07 16.14
C ASP A 258 -8.68 10.64 14.84
N ALA A 259 -9.15 11.82 14.45
CA ALA A 259 -8.66 12.59 13.31
C ALA A 259 -7.87 13.80 13.82
N PRO A 260 -6.57 13.67 14.09
CA PRO A 260 -5.74 14.83 14.33
C PRO A 260 -5.64 15.68 13.06
N PRO A 261 -5.45 17.00 13.20
CA PRO A 261 -5.25 17.89 12.07
C PRO A 261 -3.99 17.53 11.30
N GLU A 262 -4.09 17.61 9.98
CA GLU A 262 -3.02 17.13 9.10
C GLU A 262 -1.74 17.97 9.25
N PRO A 263 -0.58 17.35 9.55
CA PRO A 263 0.66 18.09 9.79
C PRO A 263 1.20 18.78 8.53
N PHE A 264 0.89 18.23 7.34
CA PHE A 264 1.46 18.68 6.05
C PHE A 264 0.37 18.87 4.98
N ALA A 265 -0.53 19.82 5.20
CA ALA A 265 -1.59 20.15 4.25
C ALA A 265 -1.06 20.88 3.00
N LEU A 266 -1.56 20.50 1.80
CA LEU A 266 -1.20 21.11 0.51
C LEU A 266 -1.51 22.61 0.40
N ASN A 267 -2.58 23.03 1.06
CA ASN A 267 -2.93 24.43 1.20
C ASN A 267 -3.08 24.70 2.70
N PRO A 268 -2.04 25.20 3.39
CA PRO A 268 -2.23 25.67 4.75
C PRO A 268 -3.29 26.77 4.69
N ARG A 269 -4.42 26.59 5.39
CA ARG A 269 -5.34 27.72 5.61
C ARG A 269 -4.50 28.84 6.20
N VAL A 270 -4.46 29.99 5.53
CA VAL A 270 -3.59 31.14 5.81
C VAL A 270 -3.51 31.39 7.32
N THR A 271 -2.46 30.87 7.93
CA THR A 271 -1.95 31.28 9.22
C THR A 271 -0.52 31.68 8.92
N LYS A 272 -0.27 32.99 8.96
CA LYS A 272 1.03 33.57 8.64
C LYS A 272 2.07 33.03 9.63
N GLY A 273 2.90 32.08 9.21
CA GLY A 273 4.01 31.55 9.98
C GLY A 273 4.70 30.39 9.26
N PRO A 274 5.96 30.08 9.58
CA PRO A 274 6.61 28.85 9.10
C PRO A 274 5.80 27.62 9.56
N PRO A 275 5.82 26.50 8.82
CA PRO A 275 5.11 25.28 9.19
C PRO A 275 5.64 24.78 10.53
N ARG A 276 4.95 25.18 11.60
CA ARG A 276 5.17 24.65 12.95
C ARG A 276 4.22 23.49 13.12
N ILE A 277 4.72 22.40 13.69
CA ILE A 277 3.90 21.30 14.17
C ILE A 277 2.94 21.91 15.21
N CYS A 278 1.67 22.04 14.84
CA CYS A 278 0.65 22.59 15.70
C CYS A 278 0.25 21.54 16.75
N ASN A 279 0.96 21.52 17.89
CA ASN A 279 0.71 20.59 19.00
C ASN A 279 -0.59 20.87 19.78
N THR A 280 -1.42 21.82 19.34
CA THR A 280 -2.58 22.34 20.08
C THR A 280 -3.84 22.54 19.23
N ALA A 281 -3.94 21.83 18.10
CA ALA A 281 -5.18 21.84 17.34
C ALA A 281 -6.09 20.68 17.82
N GLU A 282 -7.37 21.01 18.04
CA GLU A 282 -8.38 20.15 18.64
C GLU A 282 -8.45 18.79 17.92
N MET A 283 -8.27 17.71 18.67
CA MET A 283 -8.31 16.34 18.15
C MET A 283 -9.78 15.88 18.09
N GLU A 284 -10.31 15.73 16.88
CA GLU A 284 -11.69 15.30 16.68
C GLU A 284 -11.79 13.77 16.81
N VAL A 285 -12.66 13.31 17.71
CA VAL A 285 -12.92 11.88 17.88
C VAL A 285 -13.82 11.40 16.76
N LEU A 286 -13.32 10.50 15.90
CA LEU A 286 -14.10 9.97 14.79
C LEU A 286 -15.05 8.87 15.24
N SER A 287 -14.54 7.93 16.04
CA SER A 287 -15.31 6.76 16.47
C SER A 287 -14.67 6.07 17.68
N LYS A 288 -15.51 5.46 18.51
CA LYS A 288 -15.12 4.62 19.65
C LYS A 288 -15.64 3.21 19.44
N ALA A 289 -14.94 2.22 20.00
CA ALA A 289 -15.34 0.83 19.90
C ALA A 289 -16.67 0.59 20.62
N ASP A 290 -17.58 -0.08 19.93
CA ASP A 290 -18.84 -0.56 20.50
C ASP A 290 -18.61 -2.01 20.99
N PRO A 291 -18.69 -2.30 22.31
CA PRO A 291 -18.36 -3.64 22.82
C PRO A 291 -19.29 -4.72 22.27
N SER A 292 -20.53 -4.38 21.90
CA SER A 292 -21.50 -5.32 21.33
C SER A 292 -21.24 -5.71 19.87
N LYS A 293 -20.44 -4.93 19.13
CA LYS A 293 -20.13 -5.17 17.72
C LYS A 293 -18.67 -5.57 17.50
N GLN A 294 -17.90 -5.63 18.58
CA GLN A 294 -16.46 -5.83 18.52
C GLN A 294 -16.16 -7.29 18.18
N GLU A 295 -15.28 -7.48 17.19
CA GLU A 295 -14.83 -8.81 16.81
C GLU A 295 -14.01 -9.42 17.95
N PRO A 296 -14.21 -10.71 18.29
CA PRO A 296 -13.43 -11.36 19.32
C PRO A 296 -11.99 -11.59 18.85
N LEU A 297 -11.03 -11.50 19.77
CA LEU A 297 -9.61 -11.79 19.53
C LEU A 297 -9.32 -13.31 19.52
N GLN A 298 -10.26 -14.11 19.00
CA GLN A 298 -10.13 -15.56 18.97
C GLN A 298 -9.46 -15.96 17.67
N ALA A 299 -8.16 -16.27 17.74
CA ALA A 299 -7.36 -16.67 16.59
C ALA A 299 -7.58 -18.14 16.19
N GLU A 300 -7.92 -18.99 17.15
CA GLU A 300 -8.12 -20.43 16.95
C GLU A 300 -9.61 -20.72 16.76
N ALA A 301 -9.92 -21.54 15.75
CA ALA A 301 -11.26 -22.09 15.60
C ALA A 301 -11.55 -22.95 16.83
N VAL A 302 -12.59 -22.60 17.58
CA VAL A 302 -13.14 -23.51 18.58
C VAL A 302 -13.61 -24.74 17.80
N PRO A 303 -13.08 -25.95 18.08
CA PRO A 303 -13.59 -27.15 17.47
C PRO A 303 -15.10 -27.20 17.70
N ASP A 304 -15.87 -27.48 16.65
CA ASP A 304 -17.29 -27.72 16.85
C ASP A 304 -17.45 -28.77 17.96
N PRO A 305 -18.36 -28.56 18.93
CA PRO A 305 -18.74 -29.58 19.89
C PRO A 305 -18.92 -30.91 19.14
N PRO A 306 -18.50 -32.04 19.74
CA PRO A 306 -18.05 -33.25 19.04
C PRO A 306 -18.92 -33.49 17.81
N MET A 307 -18.32 -33.42 16.61
CA MET A 307 -18.99 -33.49 15.30
C MET A 307 -19.98 -34.67 15.22
N GLU A 308 -21.21 -34.46 15.69
CA GLU A 308 -22.24 -35.51 15.87
C GLU A 308 -22.66 -36.14 14.53
N GLY A 309 -22.30 -35.50 13.40
CA GLY A 309 -22.57 -35.99 12.05
C GLY A 309 -21.39 -36.69 11.35
N GLU A 310 -20.19 -36.68 11.92
CA GLU A 310 -18.97 -37.24 11.30
C GLU A 310 -18.19 -38.12 12.30
N GLN A 311 -18.91 -39.07 12.91
CA GLN A 311 -18.35 -40.09 13.79
C GLN A 311 -17.36 -40.98 12.99
N THR A 312 -16.07 -40.68 13.03
CA THR A 312 -14.99 -41.55 12.49
C THR A 312 -14.29 -42.37 13.57
N TRP A 313 -14.54 -42.08 14.85
CA TRP A 313 -14.05 -42.86 15.99
C TRP A 313 -15.22 -43.58 16.67
N PRO A 314 -15.11 -44.89 16.92
CA PRO A 314 -16.15 -45.64 17.62
C PRO A 314 -16.47 -44.98 18.96
N THR A 315 -17.76 -44.86 19.27
CA THR A 315 -18.18 -44.33 20.57
C THR A 315 -17.70 -45.26 21.70
N GLU A 316 -17.60 -44.73 22.93
CA GLU A 316 -17.26 -45.57 24.11
C GLU A 316 -18.26 -46.73 24.30
N GLU A 317 -19.49 -46.58 23.82
CA GLU A 317 -20.51 -47.62 23.85
C GLU A 317 -20.20 -48.75 22.86
N GLU A 318 -19.80 -48.42 21.62
CA GLU A 318 -19.36 -49.39 20.60
C GLU A 318 -18.08 -50.13 21.00
N LEU A 319 -17.15 -49.43 21.66
CA LEU A 319 -15.92 -50.06 22.20
C LEU A 319 -16.23 -51.05 23.33
N LYS A 320 -17.23 -50.75 24.17
CA LYS A 320 -17.67 -51.65 25.24
C LYS A 320 -18.40 -52.88 24.69
N GLU A 321 -19.22 -52.73 23.65
CA GLU A 321 -19.83 -53.88 22.97
C GLU A 321 -18.78 -54.79 22.31
N ALA A 322 -17.76 -54.23 21.69
CA ALA A 322 -16.67 -55.01 21.09
C ALA A 322 -15.78 -55.72 22.13
N GLN A 323 -15.67 -55.18 23.34
CA GLN A 323 -14.94 -55.83 24.46
C GLN A 323 -15.79 -56.86 25.21
N GLY A 324 -17.12 -56.81 25.05
CA GLY A 324 -18.09 -57.71 25.68
C GLY A 324 -18.48 -58.93 24.85
N GLN A 325 -17.95 -59.06 23.62
CA GLN A 325 -18.03 -60.26 22.76
C GLN A 325 -16.72 -61.04 22.80
#